data_AF-A0A822DXD0-F1
#
_entry.id   AF-A0A822DXD0-F1
#
_cell.length_a   1.000
_cell.length_b   1.000
_cell.length_c   1.000
_cell.angle_alpha   90.00
_cell.angle_beta   90.00
_cell.angle_gamma   90.00
#
_symmetry.space_group_name_H-M   'P 1'
#
loop_
_entity.id
_entity.type
_entity.pdbx_description
1 polymer ?
#
loop_
_entity_poly.entity_id
_entity_poly.type
_entity_poly.pdbx_seq_one_letter_code
_entity_poly.pdbx_strand_id
1 'polypeptide(L)' 'VQIRTVTVDSKCCKLQVWDTAGQDRYKCITSSFYHGAHDIIICFDIP' A
#
# COMPACT_ATOMS: atom_id res chain seq x y z
N VAL A 1 8.40 -2.36 -0.05
CA VAL A 1 8.00 -1.45 1.06
C VAL A 1 8.72 -0.15 0.85
N GLN A 2 7.99 0.91 0.55
CA GLN A 2 8.57 2.25 0.50
C GLN A 2 8.04 3.05 1.68
N ILE A 3 8.97 3.61 2.45
CA ILE A 3 8.66 4.43 3.61
C ILE A 3 8.92 5.88 3.23
N ARG A 4 7.91 6.73 3.35
CA ARG A 4 7.98 8.17 3.07
C ARG A 4 7.40 8.91 4.26
N THR A 5 8.06 9.97 4.69
CA THR A 5 7.49 10.89 5.69
C THR A 5 6.92 12.08 4.94
N VAL A 6 5.64 12.38 5.16
CA VAL A 6 4.92 13.48 4.52
C VAL A 6 4.25 14.34 5.58
N THR A 7 4.25 15.65 5.36
CA THR A 7 3.52 16.60 6.22
C THR A 7 2.17 16.88 5.59
N VAL A 8 1.09 16.51 6.27
CA VAL A 8 -0.30 16.78 5.85
C VAL A 8 -0.97 17.54 6.98
N ASP A 9 -1.60 18.69 6.66
CA ASP A 9 -2.28 19.55 7.65
C ASP A 9 -1.41 19.89 8.88
N SER A 10 -0.14 20.25 8.62
CA SER A 10 0.88 20.54 9.65
C SER A 10 1.20 19.37 10.59
N LYS A 11 0.73 18.15 10.29
CA LYS A 11 1.07 16.92 11.01
C LYS A 11 2.08 16.10 10.22
N CYS A 12 3.10 15.60 10.90
CA CYS A 12 4.12 14.74 10.32
C CYS A 12 3.63 13.28 10.33
N CYS A 13 3.41 12.70 9.16
CA CYS A 13 2.86 11.35 8.99
C CYS A 13 3.87 10.44 8.28
N LYS A 14 4.05 9.21 8.79
CA LYS A 14 4.88 8.18 8.16
C LYS A 14 4.00 7.32 7.26
N LEU A 15 4.09 7.53 5.95
CA LEU A 15 3.40 6.74 4.94
C LEU A 15 4.23 5.51 4.57
N GLN A 16 3.63 4.32 4.66
CA GLN A 16 4.25 3.06 4.25
C GLN A 16 3.43 2.45 3.11
N VAL A 17 3.97 2.50 1.90
CA VAL A 17 3.32 1.92 0.73
C VAL A 17 3.95 0.57 0.40
N TRP A 18 3.10 -0.42 0.27
CA TRP A 18 3.47 -1.78 -0.09
C TRP A 18 3.05 -2.00 -1.54
N ASP A 19 3.89 -1.60 -2.50
CA ASP A 19 3.64 -1.88 -3.91
C ASP A 19 3.63 -3.40 -4.17
N THR A 20 2.57 -3.87 -4.82
CA THR A 20 2.32 -5.26 -5.19
C THR A 20 2.28 -5.48 -6.70
N ALA A 21 2.46 -4.42 -7.51
CA ALA A 21 2.33 -4.40 -8.97
C ALA A 21 3.50 -5.09 -9.72
N GLY A 22 3.93 -6.26 -9.24
CA GLY A 22 4.82 -7.17 -9.95
C GLY A 22 4.01 -8.17 -10.77
N GLN A 23 4.20 -8.15 -12.09
CA GLN A 23 3.43 -8.85 -13.12
C GLN A 23 3.28 -10.38 -12.92
N ASP A 24 4.13 -11.03 -12.11
CA ASP A 24 4.06 -12.48 -11.85
C ASP A 24 3.58 -12.89 -10.44
N ARG A 25 3.13 -11.94 -9.60
CA ARG A 25 2.85 -12.24 -8.17
C ARG A 25 1.42 -11.99 -7.70
N TYR A 26 0.43 -12.28 -8.54
CA TYR A 26 -0.94 -12.53 -8.11
C TYR A 26 -1.11 -13.87 -7.34
N LYS A 27 -0.13 -14.26 -6.52
CA LYS A 27 -0.24 -15.41 -5.61
C LYS A 27 0.01 -14.93 -4.19
N CYS A 28 -1.11 -14.77 -3.48
CA CYS A 28 -1.25 -14.38 -2.09
C CYS A 28 -0.85 -12.94 -1.77
N ILE A 29 -1.83 -12.03 -1.86
CA ILE A 29 -1.92 -10.97 -0.87
C ILE A 29 -2.12 -11.69 0.47
N THR A 30 -1.04 -12.04 1.13
CA THR A 30 -1.05 -12.76 2.41
C THR A 30 -1.82 -11.93 3.43
N SER A 31 -2.55 -12.60 4.34
CA SER A 31 -3.26 -11.94 5.45
C SER A 31 -2.39 -10.96 6.25
N SER A 32 -1.08 -11.18 6.27
CA SER A 32 -0.08 -10.31 6.88
C SER A 32 -0.03 -8.89 6.29
N PHE A 33 -0.39 -8.69 5.02
CA PHE A 33 -0.44 -7.35 4.41
C PHE A 33 -1.69 -6.56 4.81
N TYR A 34 -2.77 -7.26 5.18
CA TYR A 34 -4.01 -6.65 5.67
C TYR A 34 -3.95 -6.35 7.17
N HIS A 35 -3.19 -7.13 7.94
CA HIS A 35 -3.12 -6.95 9.39
C HIS A 35 -2.34 -5.68 9.77
N GLY A 36 -3.05 -4.66 10.24
CA GLY A 36 -2.48 -3.35 10.59
C GLY A 36 -2.42 -2.33 9.46
N ALA A 37 -2.95 -2.67 8.27
CA ALA A 37 -3.19 -1.70 7.22
C ALA A 37 -4.37 -0.81 7.62
N HIS A 38 -4.19 0.50 7.54
CA HIS A 38 -5.27 1.47 7.77
C HIS A 38 -6.18 1.56 6.54
N ASP A 39 -5.55 1.56 5.35
CA ASP A 39 -6.22 1.73 4.07
C ASP A 39 -5.71 0.71 3.05
N ILE A 40 -6.59 0.32 2.12
CA ILE A 40 -6.30 -0.60 1.02
C ILE A 40 -6.71 0.08 -0.28
N ILE A 41 -5.81 0.08 -1.27
CA ILE A 41 -6.07 0.63 -2.60
C ILE A 41 -6.04 -0.52 -3.62
N ILE A 42 -7.13 -0.66 -4.38
CA ILE A 42 -7.27 -1.67 -5.43
C ILE A 42 -7.32 -0.93 -6.76
N CYS A 43 -6.36 -1.20 -7.64
CA CYS A 43 -6.35 -0.65 -9.00
C CYS A 43 -6.73 -1.77 -9.98
N PHE A 44 -7.64 -1.47 -10.89
CA PHE A 44 -7.98 -2.33 -12.02
C PHE A 44 -8.06 -1.46 -13.28
N ASP A 45 -7.74 -2.06 -14.42
CA ASP A 45 -7.96 -1.45 -15.72
C ASP A 45 -9.39 -1.73 -16.18
N ILE A 46 -10.02 -0.74 -16.80
CA ILE A 46 -11.37 -0.87 -17.37
C ILE A 46 -11.18 -0.89 -18.89
N PRO A 47 -11.53 -1.99 -19.57
CA PRO A 47 -11.48 -2.04 -21.03
C PRO A 47 -12.49 -1.10 -21.69
#